data_AF-A0A2V7DBI5-F1
#
_entry.id   AF-A0A2V7DBI5-F1
#
_cell.length_a   1.000
_cell.length_b   1.000
_cell.length_c   1.000
_cell.angle_alpha   90.00
_cell.angle_beta   90.00
_cell.angle_gamma   90.00
#
_symmetry.space_group_name_H-M   'P 1'
#
loop_
_entity.id
_entity.type
_entity.pdbx_description
1 polymer ?
#
loop_
_entity_poly.entity_id
_entity_poly.type
_entity_poly.pdbx_seq_one_letter_code
_entity_poly.pdbx_strand_id
1 'polypeptide(L)'
;MRYAREKLGMRGGFLRPNPYHGKKMISDPMYEPFWEMAEGLDFSIGFHEGSTNAMPTVGVDRFEEDRAARHMVSHTMEMMLAALSVIWGGVVDRHPRLRVAFLESGGGW
;
A
#
# COMPACT_ATOMS: atom_id res chain seq x y z
N MET A 1 -11.01 8.67 6.12
CA MET A 1 -11.16 9.02 4.69
C MET A 1 -12.26 10.04 4.44
N ARG A 2 -13.54 9.80 4.81
CA ARG A 2 -14.64 10.79 4.65
C ARG A 2 -14.29 12.21 5.07
N TYR A 3 -13.79 12.40 6.29
CA TYR A 3 -13.38 13.72 6.77
C TYR A 3 -12.33 14.39 5.86
N ALA A 4 -11.29 13.65 5.46
CA ALA A 4 -10.26 14.17 4.56
C ALA A 4 -10.84 14.61 3.21
N ARG A 5 -11.75 13.83 2.63
CA ARG A 5 -12.39 14.17 1.36
C ARG A 5 -13.37 15.33 1.47
N GLU A 6 -14.31 15.24 2.40
CA GLU A 6 -15.50 16.11 2.46
C GLU A 6 -15.24 17.42 3.21
N LYS A 7 -14.34 17.40 4.21
CA LYS A 7 -14.06 18.58 5.06
C LYS A 7 -12.75 19.26 4.69
N LEU A 8 -11.73 18.49 4.30
CA LEU A 8 -10.41 19.04 3.95
C LEU A 8 -10.17 19.15 2.43
N GLY A 9 -11.07 18.61 1.60
CA GLY A 9 -10.94 18.66 0.14
C GLY A 9 -9.80 17.79 -0.42
N MET A 10 -9.20 16.91 0.40
CA MET A 10 -8.14 16.00 -0.04
C MET A 10 -8.69 15.02 -1.09
N ARG A 11 -7.83 14.62 -2.03
CA ARG A 11 -8.19 13.72 -3.14
C ARG A 11 -7.51 12.36 -3.07
N GLY A 12 -6.64 12.17 -2.10
CA GLY A 12 -5.91 10.93 -1.95
C GLY A 12 -5.15 10.89 -0.62
N GLY A 13 -4.59 9.72 -0.34
CA GLY A 13 -3.79 9.44 0.83
C GLY A 13 -2.83 8.29 0.55
N PHE A 14 -1.98 7.98 1.53
CA PHE A 14 -1.02 6.89 1.39
C PHE A 14 -1.22 5.81 2.45
N LEU A 15 -0.94 4.56 2.05
CA LEU A 15 -0.81 3.39 2.91
C LEU A 15 0.60 2.83 2.78
N ARG A 16 1.05 2.11 3.80
CA ARG A 16 2.23 1.26 3.63
C ARG A 16 1.86 0.02 2.81
N PRO A 17 2.79 -0.52 2.02
CA PRO A 17 2.58 -1.74 1.23
C PRO A 17 2.58 -3.02 2.09
N ASN A 18 3.10 -2.95 3.32
CA ASN A 18 3.34 -4.11 4.17
C ASN A 18 2.04 -4.76 4.68
N PRO A 19 2.11 -6.01 5.19
CA PRO A 19 1.00 -6.64 5.86
C PRO A 19 0.52 -5.87 7.09
N TYR A 20 -0.79 -5.76 7.23
CA TYR A 20 -1.46 -5.22 8.41
C TYR A 20 -2.15 -6.35 9.19
N HIS A 21 -2.51 -6.09 10.45
CA HIS A 21 -3.27 -7.03 11.30
C HIS A 21 -2.70 -8.46 11.29
N GLY A 22 -1.38 -8.58 11.50
CA GLY A 22 -0.63 -9.82 11.38
C GLY A 22 -0.02 -9.95 9.98
N LYS A 23 -0.49 -10.91 9.20
CA LYS A 23 0.04 -11.23 7.85
C LYS A 23 -0.93 -10.88 6.72
N LYS A 24 -1.94 -10.07 6.99
CA LYS A 24 -2.98 -9.79 5.99
C LYS A 24 -2.51 -8.72 5.04
N MET A 25 -2.38 -9.11 3.78
CA MET A 25 -2.13 -8.18 2.69
C MET A 25 -3.36 -7.33 2.42
N ILE A 26 -3.18 -6.22 1.71
CA ILE A 26 -4.24 -5.23 1.48
C ILE A 26 -5.39 -5.75 0.59
N SER A 27 -5.25 -6.93 0.00
CA SER A 27 -6.32 -7.64 -0.71
C SER A 27 -7.22 -8.49 0.18
N ASP A 28 -6.90 -8.66 1.47
CA ASP A 28 -7.72 -9.43 2.41
C ASP A 28 -9.13 -8.83 2.49
N PRO A 29 -10.20 -9.66 2.51
CA PRO A 29 -11.58 -9.18 2.56
C PRO A 29 -11.90 -8.24 3.73
N MET A 30 -11.12 -8.27 4.81
CA MET A 30 -11.31 -7.33 5.92
C MET A 30 -11.13 -5.85 5.50
N TYR A 31 -10.43 -5.58 4.39
CA TYR A 31 -10.20 -4.24 3.86
C TYR A 31 -11.22 -3.82 2.80
N GLU A 32 -12.18 -4.68 2.44
CA GLU A 32 -13.21 -4.32 1.44
C GLU A 32 -13.97 -3.02 1.80
N PRO A 33 -14.38 -2.76 3.06
CA PRO A 33 -15.03 -1.49 3.41
C PRO A 33 -14.14 -0.26 3.23
N PHE A 34 -12.82 -0.43 3.29
CA PHE A 34 -11.86 0.64 3.01
C PHE A 34 -11.83 0.95 1.51
N TRP A 35 -11.80 -0.08 0.67
CA TRP A 35 -11.77 0.06 -0.78
C TRP A 35 -13.07 0.59 -1.36
N GLU A 36 -14.21 0.10 -0.88
CA GLU A 36 -15.53 0.63 -1.22
C GLU A 36 -15.63 2.12 -0.89
N MET A 37 -15.08 2.54 0.26
CA MET A 37 -15.04 3.95 0.65
C MET A 37 -14.11 4.77 -0.24
N ALA A 38 -12.94 4.25 -0.59
CA ALA A 38 -11.99 4.93 -1.47
C ALA A 38 -12.60 5.17 -2.87
N GLU A 39 -13.21 4.14 -3.44
CA GLU A 39 -13.87 4.25 -4.74
C GLU A 39 -15.09 5.19 -4.68
N GLY A 40 -15.95 5.04 -3.67
CA GLY A 40 -17.15 5.86 -3.52
C GLY A 40 -16.87 7.35 -3.34
N LEU A 41 -15.71 7.70 -2.78
CA LEU A 41 -15.29 9.09 -2.56
C LEU A 41 -14.43 9.67 -3.69
N ASP A 42 -14.14 8.89 -4.74
CA ASP A 42 -13.15 9.20 -5.77
C ASP A 42 -11.77 9.57 -5.16
N PHE A 43 -11.34 8.79 -4.17
CA PHE A 43 -10.15 9.04 -3.36
C PHE A 43 -9.01 8.09 -3.75
N SER A 44 -7.90 8.62 -4.25
CA SER A 44 -6.76 7.80 -4.68
C SER A 44 -5.93 7.29 -3.50
N ILE A 45 -5.36 6.09 -3.63
CA ILE A 45 -4.50 5.50 -2.61
C ILE A 45 -3.11 5.24 -3.18
N GLY A 46 -2.10 5.93 -2.65
CA GLY A 46 -0.70 5.64 -2.92
C GLY A 46 -0.15 4.62 -1.94
N PHE A 47 0.58 3.62 -2.42
CA PHE A 47 1.44 2.80 -1.57
C PHE A 47 2.80 3.46 -1.47
N HIS A 48 3.24 3.74 -0.25
CA HIS A 48 4.54 4.33 0.04
C HIS A 48 5.17 3.58 1.20
N GLU A 49 6.41 3.13 1.03
CA GLU A 49 7.05 2.39 2.09
C GLU A 49 7.55 3.32 3.21
N GLY A 50 7.66 2.80 4.42
CA GLY A 50 8.17 3.50 5.59
C GLY A 50 9.62 3.14 5.90
N SER A 51 10.29 4.00 6.66
CA SER A 51 11.68 3.78 7.10
C SER A 51 11.79 3.01 8.43
N THR A 52 10.69 2.48 8.98
CA THR A 52 10.63 1.93 10.35
C THR A 52 10.31 0.44 10.38
N ASN A 53 10.97 -0.28 11.31
CA ASN A 53 10.83 -1.72 11.53
C ASN A 53 9.57 -2.13 12.33
N ALA A 54 8.59 -1.23 12.47
CA ALA A 54 7.38 -1.52 13.24
C ALA A 54 6.39 -2.47 12.51
N MET A 55 6.69 -2.83 11.27
CA MET A 55 5.87 -3.69 10.42
C MET A 55 6.75 -4.78 9.77
N PRO A 56 6.17 -5.94 9.40
CA PRO A 56 6.88 -6.94 8.61
C PRO A 56 7.35 -6.31 7.29
N THR A 57 8.65 -6.41 7.00
CA THR A 57 9.25 -5.77 5.83
C THR A 57 10.21 -6.71 5.10
N VAL A 58 10.09 -6.81 3.78
CA VAL A 58 10.97 -7.64 2.94
C VAL A 58 12.43 -7.21 3.10
N GLY A 59 13.31 -8.17 3.33
CA GLY A 59 14.75 -7.96 3.44
C GLY A 59 15.23 -7.54 4.83
N VAL A 60 14.33 -7.36 5.80
CA VAL A 60 14.71 -7.01 7.18
C VAL A 60 15.60 -8.08 7.83
N ASP A 61 15.36 -9.34 7.50
CA ASP A 61 16.11 -10.53 7.96
C ASP A 61 17.50 -10.65 7.32
N ARG A 62 17.75 -9.94 6.22
CA ARG A 62 19.00 -9.98 5.45
C ARG A 62 19.91 -8.79 5.73
N PHE A 63 19.33 -7.66 6.13
CA PHE A 63 20.02 -6.37 6.27
C PHE A 63 19.74 -5.72 7.63
N GLU A 64 19.60 -6.51 8.69
CA GLU A 64 19.14 -6.06 10.01
C GLU A 64 19.85 -4.79 10.52
N GLU A 65 21.18 -4.78 10.48
CA GLU A 65 22.00 -3.67 10.96
C GLU A 65 22.09 -2.47 9.98
N ASP A 66 21.88 -2.70 8.68
CA ASP A 66 22.02 -1.68 7.65
C ASP A 66 20.66 -1.05 7.28
N ARG A 67 20.43 0.13 7.83
CA ARG A 67 19.21 0.92 7.55
C ARG A 67 19.08 1.30 6.07
N ALA A 68 20.18 1.66 5.41
CA ALA A 68 20.13 2.10 4.02
C ALA A 68 19.79 0.93 3.10
N ALA A 69 20.43 -0.22 3.30
CA ALA A 69 20.12 -1.44 2.56
C ALA A 69 18.66 -1.89 2.77
N ARG A 70 18.16 -1.87 4.02
CA ARG A 70 16.74 -2.14 4.31
C ARG A 70 15.80 -1.21 3.56
N HIS A 71 16.06 0.10 3.62
CA HIS A 71 15.23 1.10 2.93
C HIS A 71 15.19 0.86 1.42
N MET A 72 16.36 0.67 0.78
CA MET A 72 16.44 0.46 -0.67
C MET A 72 15.71 -0.82 -1.12
N VAL A 73 15.88 -1.92 -0.38
CA VAL A 73 15.27 -3.21 -0.72
C VAL A 73 13.76 -3.18 -0.47
N SER A 74 13.32 -2.66 0.67
CA SER A 74 11.90 -2.66 1.04
C SER A 74 11.07 -1.87 0.06
N HIS A 75 11.53 -0.68 -0.36
CA HIS A 75 10.77 0.20 -1.24
C HIS A 75 10.41 -0.47 -2.57
N THR A 76 11.35 -1.17 -3.20
CA THR A 76 11.05 -1.86 -4.47
C THR A 76 10.24 -3.13 -4.24
N MET A 77 10.71 -4.01 -3.35
CA MET A 77 10.14 -5.35 -3.19
C MET A 77 8.74 -5.33 -2.60
N GLU A 78 8.48 -4.47 -1.61
CA GLU A 78 7.15 -4.34 -1.02
C GLU A 78 6.14 -3.78 -2.02
N MET A 79 6.55 -2.91 -2.94
CA MET A 79 5.64 -2.41 -3.98
C MET A 79 5.26 -3.47 -4.99
N MET A 80 6.19 -4.36 -5.35
CA MET A 80 5.86 -5.53 -6.16
C MET A 80 4.84 -6.43 -5.46
N LEU A 81 4.98 -6.65 -4.14
CA LEU A 81 4.02 -7.43 -3.35
C LEU A 81 2.67 -6.74 -3.21
N ALA A 82 2.65 -5.42 -3.02
CA ALA A 82 1.43 -4.63 -2.98
C ALA A 82 0.72 -4.64 -4.34
N ALA A 83 1.46 -4.55 -5.45
CA ALA A 83 0.91 -4.65 -6.80
C ALA A 83 0.30 -6.02 -7.07
N LEU A 84 1.02 -7.09 -6.70
CA LEU A 84 0.48 -8.46 -6.75
C LEU A 84 -0.81 -8.54 -5.91
N SER A 85 -0.79 -8.06 -4.68
CA SER A 85 -1.96 -8.05 -3.79
C SER A 85 -3.15 -7.31 -4.42
N VAL A 86 -2.97 -6.08 -4.89
CA VAL A 86 -4.09 -5.25 -5.38
C VAL A 86 -4.61 -5.71 -6.74
N ILE A 87 -3.72 -6.12 -7.65
CA ILE A 87 -4.07 -6.53 -9.01
C ILE A 87 -4.53 -8.00 -8.99
N TRP A 88 -3.65 -8.93 -8.61
CA TRP A 88 -3.97 -10.35 -8.62
C TRP A 88 -4.98 -10.74 -7.53
N GLY A 89 -4.97 -10.05 -6.38
CA GLY A 89 -6.00 -10.23 -5.36
C GLY A 89 -7.37 -9.61 -5.73
N GLY A 90 -7.49 -9.02 -6.92
CA GLY A 90 -8.76 -8.59 -7.50
C GLY A 90 -9.37 -7.35 -6.86
N VAL A 91 -8.60 -6.55 -6.12
CA VAL A 91 -9.11 -5.30 -5.51
C VAL A 91 -9.57 -4.34 -6.60
N VAL A 92 -8.74 -4.13 -7.63
CA VAL A 92 -9.09 -3.24 -8.75
C VAL A 92 -10.17 -3.82 -9.66
N ASP A 93 -10.33 -5.15 -9.70
CA ASP A 93 -11.42 -5.79 -10.43
C ASP A 93 -12.77 -5.55 -9.75
N ARG A 94 -12.81 -5.58 -8.41
CA ARG A 94 -14.01 -5.27 -7.61
C ARG A 94 -14.32 -3.78 -7.54
N HIS A 95 -13.29 -2.93 -7.65
CA HIS A 95 -13.40 -1.47 -7.58
C HIS A 95 -12.81 -0.80 -8.83
N PRO A 96 -13.45 -0.92 -10.01
CA PRO A 96 -12.89 -0.49 -11.28
C PRO A 96 -12.67 1.02 -11.43
N ARG A 97 -13.24 1.87 -10.55
CA ARG A 97 -12.98 3.32 -10.53
C ARG A 97 -11.87 3.71 -9.56
N LEU A 98 -11.36 2.78 -8.77
CA LEU A 98 -10.30 3.04 -7.80
C LEU A 98 -8.99 3.40 -8.53
N ARG A 99 -8.29 4.42 -8.03
CA ARG A 99 -6.97 4.82 -8.53
C ARG A 99 -5.92 4.53 -7.49
N VAL A 100 -4.93 3.73 -7.86
CA VAL A 100 -3.79 3.39 -7.01
C VAL A 100 -2.47 3.85 -7.63
N ALA A 101 -1.48 4.12 -6.78
CA ALA A 101 -0.12 4.46 -7.21
C ALA A 101 0.92 3.73 -6.35
N PHE A 102 2.08 3.41 -6.92
CA PHE A 102 3.22 2.85 -6.19
C PHE A 102 4.32 3.90 -6.17
N LEU A 103 4.76 4.30 -4.98
CA LEU A 103 5.61 5.47 -4.78
C LEU A 103 7.02 5.05 -4.36
N GLU A 104 8.05 5.78 -4.84
CA GLU A 104 9.47 5.58 -4.48
C GLU A 104 10.02 4.15 -4.73
N SER A 105 9.51 3.44 -5.75
CA SER A 105 9.85 2.01 -5.98
C SER A 105 10.33 1.66 -7.38
N GLY A 106 10.51 2.66 -8.24
CA GLY A 106 10.68 2.42 -9.68
C GLY A 106 9.40 1.86 -10.33
N GLY A 107 9.53 1.28 -11.52
CA GLY A 107 8.38 0.71 -12.24
C GLY A 107 8.77 -0.11 -13.48
N GLY A 108 9.99 -0.64 -13.51
CA GLY A 108 10.50 -1.47 -14.62
C GLY A 108 10.42 -2.98 -14.36
N TRP A 109 9.82 -3.38 -13.24
CA TRP A 109 9.50 -4.76 -12.88
C TRP A 109 8.15 -5.17 -13.46
#